data_AF-A0A352EZQ4-F1
#
_entry.id   AF-A0A352EZQ4-F1
#
_cell.length_a   1.000
_cell.length_b   1.000
_cell.length_c   1.000
_cell.angle_alpha   90.00
_cell.angle_beta   90.00
_cell.angle_gamma   90.00
#
_symmetry.space_group_name_H-M   'P 1'
#
loop_
_entity.id
_entity.type
_entity.pdbx_description
1 polymer ?
#
loop_
_entity_poly.entity_id
_entity_poly.type
_entity_poly.pdbx_seq_one_letter_code
_entity_poly.pdbx_strand_id
1 'polypeptide(L)'
;MVCRSMARLNRRAFLILFLLSCPFLFSEMCEFAFEGSPRIEEKVYYQPRNFQLLRWGVPQVNFMSETKVFTVAELAEASGGRIIGDGALHIVRLADLETAGDGDIAYVEDEKLFDKARASGASCLIVTRDFVSSQKGEISSTLIEVSKPKLGFALVAEILHPPKRREPFVHDSAAIANSADIDLTVFIGAHVSIGESTRIGAGTRIEAGVVVGDQVTIGLDCVLNPGVVLYDNVTIGDRVVLHAGVCIGADGFGYVRGDLGYHKFPQVGTVVIEDDVELGAYTCVDRAALGQTRIGRGTKLDNMVHVGHNCRIGERVVIAAQTGISGSVTIEDDCVIGGQVGFGDHIRVLSGAVIGSKAGILPGKIVRPGVWWGIPIQPLDEYKRLNAHLGFLPEMRKEIKDLRKEIGELKKKR
;
A
#
# COMPACT_ATOMS: atom_id res chain seq x y z
N MET A 1 -44.85 -36.58 -8.10
CA MET A 1 -45.68 -35.60 -8.85
C MET A 1 -45.91 -34.43 -7.92
N VAL A 2 -45.49 -33.19 -8.13
CA VAL A 2 -45.19 -32.45 -9.36
C VAL A 2 -43.89 -31.66 -9.13
N CYS A 3 -42.79 -32.22 -9.61
CA CYS A 3 -41.53 -31.52 -9.83
C CYS A 3 -41.46 -31.32 -11.35
N ARG A 4 -42.18 -30.31 -11.87
CA ARG A 4 -42.27 -29.97 -13.30
C ARG A 4 -43.04 -28.64 -13.47
N SER A 5 -42.49 -27.52 -13.01
CA SER A 5 -42.84 -26.21 -13.58
C SER A 5 -41.87 -25.12 -13.10
N MET A 6 -40.62 -25.13 -13.59
CA MET A 6 -39.74 -23.94 -13.54
C MET A 6 -38.51 -24.05 -14.47
N ALA A 7 -38.61 -24.85 -15.53
CA ALA A 7 -37.57 -24.99 -16.54
C ALA A 7 -38.07 -24.41 -17.88
N ARG A 8 -38.30 -23.09 -17.94
CA ARG A 8 -38.54 -22.34 -19.19
C ARG A 8 -38.59 -20.82 -18.97
N LEU A 9 -37.64 -20.24 -18.26
CA LEU A 9 -37.37 -18.80 -18.38
C LEU A 9 -35.89 -18.51 -18.12
N ASN A 10 -35.33 -17.68 -18.98
CA ASN A 10 -34.03 -16.99 -18.86
C ASN A 10 -32.71 -17.74 -19.13
N ARG A 11 -32.54 -18.24 -20.36
CA ARG A 11 -31.21 -18.30 -21.01
C ARG A 11 -30.73 -16.95 -21.58
N ARG A 12 -31.60 -15.94 -21.68
CA ARG A 12 -31.23 -14.58 -22.15
C ARG A 12 -30.68 -13.67 -21.04
N ALA A 13 -31.08 -13.87 -19.78
CA ALA A 13 -30.56 -13.07 -18.66
C ALA A 13 -29.11 -13.43 -18.29
N PHE A 14 -28.69 -14.68 -18.53
CA PHE A 14 -27.31 -15.12 -18.25
C PHE A 14 -26.30 -14.60 -19.29
N LEU A 15 -26.73 -14.35 -20.52
CA LEU A 15 -25.86 -13.81 -21.58
C LEU A 15 -25.62 -12.29 -21.40
N ILE A 16 -26.58 -11.58 -20.79
CA ILE A 16 -26.47 -10.14 -20.53
C ILE A 16 -25.59 -9.85 -19.30
N LEU A 17 -25.56 -10.74 -18.30
CA LEU A 17 -24.64 -10.59 -17.16
C LEU A 17 -23.18 -10.97 -17.49
N PHE A 18 -22.93 -11.77 -18.52
CA PHE A 18 -21.58 -12.18 -18.91
C PHE A 18 -20.89 -11.17 -19.86
N LEU A 19 -21.65 -10.27 -20.49
CA LEU A 19 -21.14 -9.25 -21.41
C LEU A 19 -20.76 -7.93 -20.73
N LEU A 20 -21.05 -7.75 -19.43
CA LEU A 20 -20.71 -6.55 -18.66
C LEU A 20 -19.38 -6.63 -17.90
N SER A 21 -18.57 -7.67 -18.13
CA SER A 21 -17.32 -7.92 -17.39
C SER A 21 -16.08 -8.18 -18.25
N CYS A 22 -16.07 -7.83 -19.55
CA CYS A 22 -14.91 -7.99 -20.43
C CYS A 22 -14.53 -6.67 -21.14
N PRO A 23 -13.36 -6.07 -20.86
CA PRO A 23 -12.89 -4.88 -21.56
C PRO A 23 -12.09 -5.31 -22.81
N PHE A 24 -12.76 -5.81 -23.85
CA PHE A 24 -12.12 -6.08 -25.14
C PHE A 24 -13.17 -6.23 -26.25
N LEU A 25 -13.86 -5.14 -26.62
CA LEU A 25 -14.59 -4.99 -27.90
C LEU A 25 -15.15 -3.56 -27.98
N PHE A 26 -14.30 -2.60 -28.31
CA PHE A 26 -14.68 -1.21 -28.55
C PHE A 26 -14.02 -0.75 -29.86
N SER A 27 -14.48 -1.28 -31.00
CA SER A 27 -14.16 -0.66 -32.30
C SER A 27 -15.19 -0.84 -33.43
N GLU A 28 -16.31 -1.56 -33.27
CA GLU A 28 -17.21 -1.84 -34.42
C GLU A 28 -18.73 -1.72 -34.15
N MET A 29 -19.18 -0.86 -33.24
CA MET A 29 -20.64 -0.64 -33.03
C MET A 29 -21.00 0.84 -32.82
N CYS A 30 -20.59 1.71 -33.74
CA CYS A 30 -21.10 3.08 -33.84
C CYS A 30 -21.59 3.38 -35.27
N GLU A 31 -22.45 2.52 -35.78
CA GLU A 31 -23.31 2.79 -36.94
C GLU A 31 -24.60 1.99 -36.69
N PHE A 32 -25.55 2.56 -35.94
CA PHE A 32 -26.99 2.22 -35.93
C PHE A 32 -27.64 2.79 -34.65
N ALA A 33 -27.87 4.11 -34.63
CA ALA A 33 -28.93 4.73 -33.82
C ALA A 33 -28.93 6.25 -34.04
N PHE A 34 -29.48 6.75 -35.15
CA PHE A 34 -30.09 8.08 -35.23
C PHE A 34 -30.90 8.20 -36.54
N GLU A 35 -32.10 7.61 -36.56
CA GLU A 35 -33.17 7.99 -37.49
C GLU A 35 -34.37 8.45 -36.67
N GLY A 36 -34.77 9.73 -36.79
CA GLY A 36 -36.04 10.19 -36.21
C GLY A 36 -36.22 11.66 -35.83
N SER A 37 -36.06 12.59 -36.80
CA SER A 37 -36.79 13.91 -36.90
C SER A 37 -36.37 15.11 -36.01
N PRO A 38 -36.67 16.38 -36.40
CA PRO A 38 -36.49 17.06 -37.68
C PRO A 38 -35.54 18.29 -37.58
N ARG A 39 -35.19 18.80 -38.76
CA ARG A 39 -34.26 19.90 -39.08
C ARG A 39 -34.53 21.21 -38.33
N ILE A 40 -33.46 21.83 -37.82
CA ILE A 40 -33.29 23.29 -37.81
C ILE A 40 -31.92 23.58 -38.42
N GLU A 41 -31.94 24.25 -39.57
CA GLU A 41 -30.78 24.74 -40.30
C GLU A 41 -30.24 25.99 -39.63
N GLU A 42 -28.96 26.00 -39.25
CA GLU A 42 -28.16 27.23 -39.27
C GLU A 42 -26.71 26.86 -39.62
N LYS A 43 -26.37 27.14 -40.88
CA LYS A 43 -25.02 27.03 -41.43
C LYS A 43 -24.24 28.28 -41.04
N VAL A 44 -23.22 28.13 -40.20
CA VAL A 44 -22.10 29.09 -40.14
C VAL A 44 -20.87 28.41 -40.71
N TYR A 45 -20.49 28.86 -41.91
CA TYR A 45 -19.27 28.49 -42.61
C TYR A 45 -18.05 29.05 -41.87
N TYR A 46 -17.09 28.20 -41.53
CA TYR A 46 -15.69 28.62 -41.38
C TYR A 46 -14.79 27.61 -42.10
N GLN A 47 -14.10 28.09 -43.14
CA GLN A 47 -13.20 27.30 -43.96
C GLN A 47 -11.91 26.95 -43.20
N PRO A 48 -11.32 25.74 -43.37
CA PRO A 48 -10.00 25.44 -42.85
C PRO A 48 -8.92 26.06 -43.74
N ARG A 49 -8.10 26.96 -43.18
CA ARG A 49 -6.87 27.42 -43.84
C ARG A 49 -5.79 26.35 -43.70
N ASN A 50 -5.16 26.05 -44.84
CA ASN A 50 -3.96 25.27 -45.01
C ASN A 50 -2.93 25.49 -43.89
N PHE A 51 -2.62 24.45 -43.13
CA PHE A 51 -1.39 24.37 -42.34
C PHE A 51 -0.46 23.35 -42.99
N GLN A 52 0.63 23.88 -43.56
CA GLN A 52 1.77 23.09 -44.00
C GLN A 52 2.32 22.29 -42.81
N LEU A 53 2.56 21.00 -43.05
CA LEU A 53 3.30 20.09 -42.17
C LEU A 53 4.74 20.59 -42.00
N LEU A 54 4.96 21.47 -41.02
CA LEU A 54 6.27 21.68 -40.43
C LEU A 54 6.56 20.49 -39.51
N ARG A 55 7.37 19.55 -40.01
CA ARG A 55 8.03 18.54 -39.19
C ARG A 55 8.91 19.27 -38.16
N TRP A 56 8.39 19.47 -36.96
CA TRP A 56 9.21 19.78 -35.81
C TRP A 56 9.99 18.52 -35.45
N GLY A 57 11.29 18.54 -35.71
CA GLY A 57 12.22 17.53 -35.22
C GLY A 57 12.19 17.55 -33.70
N VAL A 58 11.47 16.59 -33.11
CA VAL A 58 11.61 16.27 -31.69
C VAL A 58 13.04 15.76 -31.52
N PRO A 59 13.90 16.42 -30.74
CA PRO A 59 15.15 15.80 -30.35
C PRO A 59 14.76 14.53 -29.59
N GLN A 60 15.16 13.37 -30.11
CA GLN A 60 15.20 12.16 -29.30
C GLN A 60 16.18 12.45 -28.17
N VAL A 61 15.67 12.92 -27.04
CA VAL A 61 16.42 12.98 -25.80
C VAL A 61 16.60 11.53 -25.38
N ASN A 62 17.74 10.96 -25.78
CA ASN A 62 18.26 9.74 -25.21
C ASN A 62 18.45 10.00 -23.71
N PHE A 63 17.44 9.67 -22.90
CA PHE A 63 17.65 9.43 -21.47
C PHE A 63 18.40 8.10 -21.33
N MET A 64 19.69 8.11 -21.68
CA MET A 64 20.62 7.11 -21.18
C MET A 64 20.79 7.44 -19.70
N SER A 65 20.08 6.73 -18.82
CA SER A 65 20.51 6.69 -17.43
C SER A 65 21.92 6.13 -17.45
N GLU A 66 22.92 6.93 -17.09
CA GLU A 66 24.26 6.40 -16.84
C GLU A 66 24.11 5.29 -15.80
N THR A 67 24.33 4.04 -16.22
CA THR A 67 24.35 2.91 -15.29
C THR A 67 25.55 3.12 -14.38
N LYS A 68 25.30 3.66 -13.19
CA LYS A 68 26.36 3.87 -12.21
C LYS A 68 26.89 2.50 -11.79
N VAL A 69 28.18 2.31 -12.01
CA VAL A 69 28.91 1.11 -11.62
C VAL A 69 29.55 1.39 -10.27
N PHE A 70 29.39 0.48 -9.32
CA PHE A 70 29.99 0.57 -7.99
C PHE A 70 30.89 -0.61 -7.74
N THR A 71 31.95 -0.40 -6.95
CA THR A 71 32.81 -1.48 -6.49
C THR A 71 32.15 -2.22 -5.32
N VAL A 72 32.50 -3.50 -5.13
CA VAL A 72 32.07 -4.26 -3.95
C VAL A 72 32.48 -3.54 -2.65
N ALA A 73 33.62 -2.86 -2.63
CA ALA A 73 34.06 -2.09 -1.47
C ALA A 73 33.11 -0.96 -1.08
N GLU A 74 32.63 -0.18 -2.05
CA GLU A 74 31.66 0.90 -1.81
C GLU A 74 30.32 0.33 -1.32
N LEU A 75 29.87 -0.80 -1.89
CA LEU A 75 28.64 -1.47 -1.48
C LEU A 75 28.75 -2.13 -0.10
N ALA A 76 29.93 -2.62 0.27
CA ALA A 76 30.20 -3.18 1.58
C ALA A 76 30.22 -2.09 2.67
N GLU A 77 30.79 -0.92 2.38
CA GLU A 77 30.74 0.24 3.28
C GLU A 77 29.30 0.68 3.55
N ALA A 78 28.48 0.79 2.50
CA ALA A 78 27.07 1.16 2.62
C ALA A 78 26.24 0.16 3.44
N SER A 79 26.53 -1.13 3.31
CA SER A 79 25.84 -2.20 4.04
C SER A 79 26.45 -2.51 5.42
N GLY A 80 27.57 -1.85 5.78
CA GLY A 80 28.33 -2.13 7.00
C GLY A 80 28.93 -3.54 7.04
N GLY A 81 29.19 -4.13 5.87
CA GLY A 81 29.60 -5.52 5.69
C GLY A 81 31.10 -5.73 5.58
N ARG A 82 31.55 -6.95 5.89
CA ARG A 82 32.94 -7.40 5.72
C ARG A 82 33.11 -8.07 4.35
N ILE A 83 34.10 -7.63 3.59
CA ILE A 83 34.40 -8.20 2.27
C ILE A 83 35.22 -9.48 2.40
N ILE A 84 34.88 -10.50 1.63
CA ILE A 84 35.67 -11.73 1.45
C ILE A 84 35.78 -11.98 -0.06
N GLY A 85 36.98 -11.83 -0.63
CA GLY A 85 37.22 -11.91 -2.07
C GLY A 85 37.76 -10.60 -2.63
N ASP A 86 37.36 -10.24 -3.85
CA ASP A 86 37.85 -9.05 -4.55
C ASP A 86 36.93 -7.84 -4.35
N GLY A 87 37.35 -6.91 -3.48
CA GLY A 87 36.62 -5.67 -3.23
C GLY A 87 36.60 -4.68 -4.40
N ALA A 88 37.48 -4.84 -5.40
CA ALA A 88 37.54 -3.97 -6.57
C ALA A 88 36.58 -4.41 -7.69
N LEU A 89 35.90 -5.53 -7.52
CA LEU A 89 34.94 -6.04 -8.48
C LEU A 89 33.79 -5.05 -8.69
N HIS A 90 33.44 -4.82 -9.95
CA HIS A 90 32.37 -3.91 -10.34
C HIS A 90 31.00 -4.61 -10.33
N ILE A 91 30.03 -3.94 -9.71
CA ILE A 91 28.64 -4.34 -9.62
C ILE A 91 27.78 -3.29 -10.32
N VAL A 92 26.85 -3.78 -11.14
CA VAL A 92 26.07 -2.99 -12.08
C VAL A 92 24.58 -3.05 -11.76
N ARG A 93 24.08 -4.18 -11.27
CA ARG A 93 22.65 -4.39 -11.01
C ARG A 93 22.39 -5.42 -9.92
N LEU A 94 21.17 -5.37 -9.40
CA LEU A 94 20.62 -6.37 -8.49
C LEU A 94 20.03 -7.54 -9.29
N ALA A 95 20.12 -8.75 -8.75
CA ALA A 95 19.44 -9.92 -9.30
C ALA A 95 19.01 -10.90 -8.19
N ASP A 96 18.08 -11.80 -8.53
CA ASP A 96 17.82 -12.98 -7.68
C ASP A 96 18.89 -14.06 -7.90
N LEU A 97 18.99 -15.02 -6.99
CA LEU A 97 20.03 -16.05 -7.04
C LEU A 97 19.98 -16.92 -8.32
N GLU A 98 18.81 -17.05 -8.96
CA GLU A 98 18.59 -17.96 -10.08
C GLU A 98 18.95 -17.30 -11.42
N THR A 99 18.78 -15.99 -11.54
CA THR A 99 19.01 -15.21 -12.75
C THR A 99 20.29 -14.38 -12.73
N ALA A 100 20.93 -14.25 -11.56
CA ALA A 100 22.16 -13.49 -11.41
C ALA A 100 23.31 -14.04 -12.27
N GLY A 101 24.02 -13.12 -12.90
CA GLY A 101 25.25 -13.38 -13.66
C GLY A 101 26.35 -12.37 -13.35
N ASP A 102 27.27 -12.23 -14.29
CA ASP A 102 28.43 -11.33 -14.17
C ASP A 102 28.00 -9.87 -13.97
N GLY A 103 28.59 -9.20 -12.98
CA GLY A 103 28.27 -7.84 -12.56
C GLY A 103 27.03 -7.73 -11.65
N ASP A 104 26.39 -8.84 -11.29
CA ASP A 104 25.18 -8.82 -10.47
C ASP A 104 25.50 -9.06 -8.99
N ILE A 105 24.72 -8.41 -8.13
CA ILE A 105 24.69 -8.69 -6.69
C ILE A 105 23.35 -9.30 -6.28
N ALA A 106 23.43 -10.37 -5.47
CA ALA A 106 22.27 -11.02 -4.87
C ALA A 106 22.51 -11.20 -3.36
N TYR A 107 21.50 -11.69 -2.63
CA TYR A 107 21.64 -11.97 -1.20
C TYR A 107 21.09 -13.35 -0.83
N VAL A 108 21.60 -13.89 0.28
CA VAL A 108 21.05 -15.10 0.90
C VAL A 108 21.09 -15.00 2.43
N GLU A 109 20.00 -15.42 3.06
CA GLU A 109 19.87 -15.47 4.52
C GLU A 109 19.41 -16.83 5.05
N ASP A 110 18.53 -17.53 4.33
CA ASP A 110 18.03 -18.86 4.71
C ASP A 110 19.03 -19.95 4.31
N GLU A 111 19.40 -20.79 5.27
CA GLU A 111 20.27 -21.95 5.07
C GLU A 111 19.78 -22.89 3.96
N LYS A 112 18.45 -23.02 3.79
CA LYS A 112 17.84 -23.83 2.72
C LYS A 112 18.19 -23.35 1.31
N LEU A 113 18.60 -22.09 1.18
CA LEU A 113 18.97 -21.47 -0.09
C LEU A 113 20.48 -21.42 -0.30
N PHE A 114 21.30 -21.92 0.63
CA PHE A 114 22.76 -21.85 0.52
C PHE A 114 23.29 -22.60 -0.71
N ASP A 115 22.73 -23.77 -1.03
CA ASP A 115 23.13 -24.52 -2.23
C ASP A 115 22.79 -23.76 -3.51
N LYS A 116 21.63 -23.07 -3.55
CA LYS A 116 21.27 -22.18 -4.66
C LYS A 116 22.23 -21.00 -4.77
N ALA A 117 22.59 -20.39 -3.64
CA ALA A 117 23.53 -19.27 -3.61
C ALA A 117 24.93 -19.67 -4.10
N ARG A 118 25.40 -20.89 -3.76
CA ARG A 118 26.66 -21.44 -4.29
C ARG A 118 26.63 -21.69 -5.79
N ALA A 119 25.47 -22.07 -6.33
CA ALA A 119 25.28 -22.31 -7.75
C ALA A 119 24.97 -21.05 -8.55
N SER A 120 24.81 -19.90 -7.88
CA SER A 120 24.45 -18.63 -8.51
C SER A 120 25.59 -18.08 -9.37
N GLY A 121 25.25 -17.46 -10.50
CA GLY A 121 26.21 -16.74 -11.34
C GLY A 121 26.55 -15.34 -10.81
N ALA A 122 26.02 -14.93 -9.65
CA ALA A 122 26.25 -13.61 -9.09
C ALA A 122 27.74 -13.32 -8.90
N SER A 123 28.19 -12.14 -9.31
CA SER A 123 29.54 -11.64 -9.05
C SER A 123 29.77 -11.33 -7.57
N CYS A 124 28.72 -10.87 -6.87
CA CYS A 124 28.76 -10.62 -5.44
C CYS A 124 27.54 -11.21 -4.71
N LEU A 125 27.75 -11.75 -3.51
CA LEU A 125 26.68 -12.23 -2.63
C LEU A 125 26.73 -11.52 -1.28
N ILE A 126 25.59 -10.98 -0.83
CA ILE A 126 25.40 -10.50 0.53
C ILE A 126 24.93 -11.68 1.39
N VAL A 127 25.69 -12.03 2.43
CA VAL A 127 25.56 -13.32 3.11
C VAL A 127 25.64 -13.19 4.63
N THR A 128 25.15 -14.21 5.33
CA THR A 128 25.34 -14.35 6.78
C THR A 128 26.71 -14.96 7.10
N ARG A 129 27.12 -14.81 8.37
CA ARG A 129 28.28 -15.53 8.92
C ARG A 129 28.16 -17.06 8.82
N ASP A 130 26.94 -17.59 8.93
CA ASP A 130 26.67 -19.03 8.84
C ASP A 130 26.88 -19.54 7.41
N PHE A 131 26.53 -18.75 6.39
CA PHE A 131 26.86 -19.07 5.01
C PHE A 131 28.38 -19.16 4.80
N VAL A 132 29.15 -18.21 5.34
CA VAL A 132 30.62 -18.22 5.28
C VAL A 132 31.20 -19.44 6.01
N SER A 133 30.65 -19.77 7.18
CA SER A 133 31.13 -20.87 8.01
C SER A 133 30.80 -22.26 7.44
N SER A 134 29.70 -22.36 6.68
CA SER A 134 29.29 -23.60 6.01
C SER A 134 30.01 -23.83 4.67
N GLN A 135 30.96 -22.97 4.28
CA GLN A 135 31.71 -23.11 3.03
C GLN A 135 32.63 -24.33 3.05
N LYS A 136 32.43 -25.22 2.07
CA LYS A 136 33.28 -26.39 1.81
C LYS A 136 33.85 -26.31 0.40
N GLY A 137 34.64 -25.29 0.12
CA GLY A 137 35.28 -25.08 -1.19
C GLY A 137 35.51 -23.60 -1.52
N GLU A 138 36.10 -23.35 -2.69
CA GLU A 138 36.21 -22.00 -3.26
C GLU A 138 34.83 -21.57 -3.80
N ILE A 139 34.42 -20.34 -3.46
CA ILE A 139 33.29 -19.68 -4.10
C ILE A 139 33.84 -18.75 -5.17
N SER A 140 33.22 -18.78 -6.35
CA SER A 140 33.56 -17.90 -7.47
C SER A 140 33.17 -16.44 -7.22
N SER A 141 32.13 -16.19 -6.44
CA SER A 141 31.61 -14.86 -6.09
C SER A 141 32.40 -14.21 -4.95
N THR A 142 32.52 -12.88 -5.00
CA THR A 142 32.94 -12.09 -3.83
C THR A 142 31.79 -12.01 -2.83
N LEU A 143 32.08 -12.01 -1.53
CA LEU A 143 31.07 -11.96 -0.48
C LEU A 143 31.11 -10.65 0.30
N ILE A 144 29.93 -10.15 0.66
CA ILE A 144 29.73 -9.13 1.68
C ILE A 144 29.02 -9.80 2.86
N GLU A 145 29.77 -10.08 3.93
CA GLU A 145 29.24 -10.67 5.15
C GLU A 145 28.59 -9.59 6.02
N VAL A 146 27.30 -9.77 6.34
CA VAL A 146 26.52 -8.91 7.22
C VAL A 146 25.66 -9.73 8.19
N SER A 147 25.21 -9.09 9.27
CA SER A 147 24.30 -9.72 10.24
C SER A 147 22.86 -9.84 9.71
N LYS A 148 22.45 -8.96 8.80
CA LYS A 148 21.09 -8.91 8.22
C LYS A 148 21.18 -8.76 6.70
N PRO A 149 21.35 -9.86 5.93
CA PRO A 149 21.55 -9.79 4.48
C PRO A 149 20.47 -9.06 3.72
N LYS A 150 19.19 -9.26 4.07
CA LYS A 150 18.08 -8.54 3.44
C LYS A 150 18.14 -7.03 3.65
N LEU A 151 18.59 -6.57 4.83
CA LEU A 151 18.80 -5.14 5.09
C LEU A 151 19.99 -4.61 4.29
N GLY A 152 21.11 -5.34 4.28
CA GLY A 152 22.28 -4.97 3.48
C GLY A 152 21.94 -4.86 1.99
N PHE A 153 21.13 -5.79 1.48
CA PHE A 153 20.64 -5.77 0.10
C PHE A 153 19.75 -4.56 -0.18
N ALA A 154 18.85 -4.18 0.73
CA ALA A 154 18.03 -2.98 0.58
C ALA A 154 18.88 -1.69 0.53
N LEU A 155 19.89 -1.57 1.41
CA LEU A 155 20.80 -0.42 1.42
C LEU A 155 21.62 -0.32 0.13
N VAL A 156 22.11 -1.45 -0.38
CA VAL A 156 22.80 -1.52 -1.67
C VAL A 156 21.86 -1.18 -2.83
N ALA A 157 20.61 -1.62 -2.76
CA ALA A 157 19.61 -1.34 -3.77
C ALA A 157 19.33 0.16 -3.92
N GLU A 158 19.29 0.91 -2.82
CA GLU A 158 19.10 2.37 -2.82
C GLU A 158 20.24 3.11 -3.55
N ILE A 159 21.46 2.56 -3.52
CA ILE A 159 22.64 3.13 -4.19
C ILE A 159 22.67 2.81 -5.68
N LEU A 160 22.42 1.53 -6.02
CA LEU A 160 22.42 1.07 -7.41
C LEU A 160 21.21 1.58 -8.20
N HIS A 161 20.08 1.75 -7.53
CA HIS A 161 18.83 2.25 -8.11
C HIS A 161 18.32 3.46 -7.32
N PRO A 162 19.04 4.59 -7.37
CA PRO A 162 18.62 5.78 -6.65
C PRO A 162 17.26 6.23 -7.19
N PRO A 163 16.36 6.71 -6.32
CA PRO A 163 15.07 7.20 -6.75
C PRO A 163 15.25 8.29 -7.81
N LYS A 164 14.52 8.17 -8.92
CA LYS A 164 14.58 9.15 -10.02
C LYS A 164 14.21 10.53 -9.48
N ARG A 165 15.17 11.43 -9.42
CA ARG A 165 14.91 12.84 -9.16
C ARG A 165 14.37 13.48 -10.43
N ARG A 166 13.33 14.28 -10.29
CA ARG A 166 12.89 15.17 -11.36
C ARG A 166 13.48 16.54 -11.08
N GLU A 167 13.97 17.18 -12.13
CA GLU A 167 14.42 18.56 -12.03
C GLU A 167 13.24 19.46 -11.65
N PRO A 168 13.49 20.57 -10.93
CA PRO A 168 12.45 21.54 -10.60
C PRO A 168 11.75 22.02 -11.86
N PHE A 169 10.42 21.98 -11.85
CA PHE A 169 9.59 22.30 -13.01
C PHE A 169 8.15 22.51 -12.59
N VAL A 170 7.47 23.47 -13.20
CA VAL A 170 6.02 23.66 -13.05
C VAL A 170 5.39 23.56 -14.43
N HIS A 171 4.50 22.59 -14.62
CA HIS A 171 3.81 22.40 -15.89
C HIS A 171 2.80 23.52 -16.15
N ASP A 172 2.72 24.00 -17.40
CA ASP A 172 1.84 25.11 -17.81
C ASP A 172 0.35 24.88 -17.52
N SER A 173 -0.07 23.62 -17.41
CA SER A 173 -1.46 23.25 -17.09
C SER A 173 -1.75 23.14 -15.59
N ALA A 174 -0.78 23.41 -14.72
CA ALA A 174 -0.99 23.44 -13.27
C ALA A 174 -1.76 24.71 -12.87
N ALA A 175 -2.79 24.55 -12.04
CA ALA A 175 -3.56 25.63 -11.46
C ALA A 175 -3.08 25.86 -10.02
N ILE A 176 -2.39 26.96 -9.78
CA ILE A 176 -1.77 27.27 -8.48
C ILE A 176 -2.34 28.60 -7.97
N ALA A 177 -2.88 28.60 -6.76
CA ALA A 177 -3.37 29.82 -6.11
C ALA A 177 -2.22 30.83 -5.90
N ASN A 178 -2.51 32.12 -6.06
CA ASN A 178 -1.50 33.18 -5.92
C ASN A 178 -0.90 33.30 -4.51
N SER A 179 -1.64 32.83 -3.49
CA SER A 179 -1.18 32.85 -2.10
C SER A 179 -0.42 31.58 -1.68
N ALA A 180 -0.26 30.60 -2.58
CA ALA A 180 0.51 29.40 -2.30
C ALA A 180 2.01 29.76 -2.22
N ASP A 181 2.68 29.16 -1.24
CA ASP A 181 4.11 29.33 -0.98
C ASP A 181 4.82 28.01 -1.31
N ILE A 182 5.50 28.00 -2.46
CA ILE A 182 6.08 26.81 -3.07
C ILE A 182 7.56 27.05 -3.28
N ASP A 183 8.38 26.16 -2.73
CA ASP A 183 9.82 26.22 -2.93
C ASP A 183 10.21 26.06 -4.41
N LEU A 184 11.26 26.77 -4.83
CA LEU A 184 11.71 26.81 -6.24
C LEU A 184 12.24 25.47 -6.75
N THR A 185 12.53 24.51 -5.86
CA THR A 185 13.03 23.19 -6.20
C THR A 185 11.94 22.14 -6.41
N VAL A 186 10.67 22.52 -6.23
CA VAL A 186 9.53 21.60 -6.37
C VAL A 186 9.28 21.24 -7.84
N PHE A 187 8.95 19.97 -8.08
CA PHE A 187 8.39 19.50 -9.35
C PHE A 187 6.87 19.44 -9.27
N ILE A 188 6.18 20.06 -10.22
CA ILE A 188 4.72 20.08 -10.37
C ILE A 188 4.34 19.59 -11.77
N GLY A 189 3.69 18.44 -11.82
CA GLY A 189 3.24 17.79 -13.05
C GLY A 189 2.00 18.42 -13.69
N ALA A 190 1.60 17.84 -14.82
CA ALA A 190 0.44 18.32 -15.56
C ALA A 190 -0.87 18.20 -14.76
N HIS A 191 -1.75 19.19 -14.90
CA HIS A 191 -3.10 19.19 -14.32
C HIS A 191 -3.14 19.06 -12.79
N VAL A 192 -2.09 19.52 -12.12
CA VAL A 192 -2.08 19.67 -10.67
C VAL A 192 -2.91 20.90 -10.27
N SER A 193 -3.64 20.81 -9.16
CA SER A 193 -4.34 21.94 -8.55
C SER A 193 -3.82 22.18 -7.13
N ILE A 194 -3.46 23.41 -6.79
CA ILE A 194 -2.96 23.81 -5.47
C ILE A 194 -3.78 24.99 -4.94
N GLY A 195 -4.41 24.79 -3.78
CA GLY A 195 -5.27 25.76 -3.11
C GLY A 195 -4.55 26.92 -2.41
N GLU A 196 -5.35 27.82 -1.85
CA GLU A 196 -4.91 29.06 -1.21
C GLU A 196 -4.14 28.79 0.08
N SER A 197 -3.11 29.60 0.36
CA SER A 197 -2.32 29.57 1.60
C SER A 197 -1.64 28.21 1.89
N THR A 198 -1.49 27.39 0.86
CA THR A 198 -0.79 26.10 0.93
C THR A 198 0.72 26.30 0.87
N ARG A 199 1.46 25.52 1.65
CA ARG A 199 2.93 25.54 1.75
C ARG A 199 3.53 24.22 1.28
N ILE A 200 4.54 24.28 0.42
CA ILE A 200 5.20 23.10 -0.15
C ILE A 200 6.72 23.23 -0.05
N GLY A 201 7.34 22.31 0.69
CA GLY A 201 8.76 22.29 0.96
C GLY A 201 9.64 21.85 -0.21
N ALA A 202 10.94 22.20 -0.10
CA ALA A 202 11.96 21.92 -1.11
C ALA A 202 12.07 20.43 -1.47
N GLY A 203 12.43 20.15 -2.72
CA GLY A 203 12.65 18.79 -3.25
C GLY A 203 11.38 17.95 -3.44
N THR A 204 10.22 18.45 -3.01
CA THR A 204 8.95 17.75 -3.14
C THR A 204 8.53 17.59 -4.60
N ARG A 205 7.99 16.42 -4.92
CA ARG A 205 7.50 16.04 -6.26
C ARG A 205 6.02 15.79 -6.22
N ILE A 206 5.31 16.50 -7.08
CA ILE A 206 3.87 16.41 -7.25
C ILE A 206 3.59 15.96 -8.67
N GLU A 207 3.20 14.70 -8.82
CA GLU A 207 2.94 14.10 -10.12
C GLU A 207 1.58 14.54 -10.69
N ALA A 208 1.29 14.13 -11.93
CA ALA A 208 0.14 14.63 -12.67
C ALA A 208 -1.21 14.35 -11.98
N GLY A 209 -2.12 15.32 -12.07
CA GLY A 209 -3.50 15.21 -11.59
C GLY A 209 -3.67 15.19 -10.06
N VAL A 210 -2.63 15.54 -9.30
CA VAL A 210 -2.74 15.71 -7.84
C VAL A 210 -3.57 16.94 -7.52
N VAL A 211 -4.45 16.83 -6.52
CA VAL A 211 -5.28 17.92 -6.01
C VAL A 211 -4.90 18.20 -4.57
N VAL A 212 -4.48 19.43 -4.31
CA VAL A 212 -4.13 19.93 -2.97
C VAL A 212 -5.08 21.05 -2.61
N GLY A 213 -5.84 20.87 -1.51
CA GLY A 213 -6.78 21.84 -0.99
C GLY A 213 -6.12 23.08 -0.38
N ASP A 214 -6.92 23.87 0.32
CA ASP A 214 -6.49 25.12 0.94
C ASP A 214 -5.77 24.87 2.28
N GLN A 215 -4.81 25.73 2.62
CA GLN A 215 -4.09 25.72 3.90
C GLN A 215 -3.41 24.37 4.18
N VAL A 216 -3.02 23.63 3.14
CA VAL A 216 -2.27 22.38 3.28
C VAL A 216 -0.80 22.71 3.53
N THR A 217 -0.14 21.93 4.37
CA THR A 217 1.32 21.99 4.53
C THR A 217 1.93 20.68 4.08
N ILE A 218 2.91 20.74 3.19
CA ILE A 218 3.71 19.60 2.73
C ILE A 218 5.17 19.89 3.00
N GLY A 219 5.84 18.97 3.70
CA GLY A 219 7.26 19.07 4.04
C GLY A 219 8.21 18.92 2.85
N LEU A 220 9.47 18.64 3.18
CA LEU A 220 10.59 18.50 2.26
C LEU A 220 10.64 17.09 1.64
N ASP A 221 11.13 16.99 0.40
CA ASP A 221 11.44 15.73 -0.27
C ASP A 221 10.27 14.72 -0.32
N CYS A 222 9.03 15.22 -0.34
CA CYS A 222 7.84 14.37 -0.44
C CYS A 222 7.60 13.90 -1.88
N VAL A 223 6.92 12.76 -2.03
CA VAL A 223 6.51 12.24 -3.34
C VAL A 223 5.01 11.98 -3.34
N LEU A 224 4.28 12.80 -4.09
CA LEU A 224 2.85 12.64 -4.32
C LEU A 224 2.66 12.07 -5.73
N ASN A 225 2.29 10.79 -5.80
CA ASN A 225 2.06 10.09 -7.07
C ASN A 225 0.74 10.51 -7.73
N PRO A 226 0.47 10.09 -8.99
CA PRO A 226 -0.68 10.59 -9.75
C PRO A 226 -2.02 10.41 -9.04
N GLY A 227 -2.87 11.43 -9.13
CA GLY A 227 -4.24 11.40 -8.62
C GLY A 227 -4.38 11.38 -7.10
N VAL A 228 -3.32 11.70 -6.34
CA VAL A 228 -3.43 11.95 -4.88
C VAL A 228 -4.35 13.14 -4.64
N VAL A 229 -5.19 13.05 -3.60
CA VAL A 229 -6.10 14.12 -3.17
C VAL A 229 -5.83 14.45 -1.69
N LEU A 230 -5.45 15.70 -1.44
CA LEU A 230 -5.32 16.26 -0.09
C LEU A 230 -6.43 17.30 0.11
N TYR A 231 -7.27 17.09 1.13
CA TYR A 231 -8.28 18.06 1.53
C TYR A 231 -7.66 19.21 2.33
N ASP A 232 -8.45 20.24 2.56
CA ASP A 232 -8.00 21.45 3.25
C ASP A 232 -7.40 21.17 4.64
N ASN A 233 -6.48 22.02 5.07
CA ASN A 233 -5.86 22.01 6.41
C ASN A 233 -5.06 20.74 6.76
N VAL A 234 -4.83 19.83 5.81
CA VAL A 234 -3.99 18.64 6.01
C VAL A 234 -2.53 19.04 6.22
N THR A 235 -1.84 18.36 7.13
CA THR A 235 -0.39 18.54 7.35
C THR A 235 0.35 17.25 7.02
N ILE A 236 1.34 17.35 6.14
CA ILE A 236 2.24 16.28 5.71
C ILE A 236 3.67 16.69 6.08
N GLY A 237 4.38 15.82 6.81
CA GLY A 237 5.78 16.00 7.20
C GLY A 237 6.76 15.82 6.04
N ASP A 238 8.01 15.51 6.36
CA ASP A 238 9.10 15.37 5.40
C ASP A 238 9.27 13.93 4.88
N ARG A 239 9.74 13.77 3.65
CA ARG A 239 10.07 12.47 3.03
C ARG A 239 8.87 11.50 3.01
N VAL A 240 7.66 12.06 2.95
CA VAL A 240 6.42 11.28 2.87
C VAL A 240 6.18 10.82 1.44
N VAL A 241 5.81 9.55 1.27
CA VAL A 241 5.47 8.97 -0.04
C VAL A 241 3.99 8.60 -0.07
N LEU A 242 3.23 9.26 -0.94
CA LEU A 242 1.83 8.98 -1.18
C LEU A 242 1.69 8.34 -2.56
N HIS A 243 1.26 7.08 -2.60
CA HIS A 243 1.06 6.34 -3.85
C HIS A 243 -0.22 6.77 -4.58
N ALA A 244 -0.39 6.28 -5.81
CA ALA A 244 -1.45 6.74 -6.70
C ALA A 244 -2.85 6.60 -6.06
N GLY A 245 -3.67 7.64 -6.22
CA GLY A 245 -5.06 7.66 -5.75
C GLY A 245 -5.25 7.71 -4.23
N VAL A 246 -4.19 7.96 -3.44
CA VAL A 246 -4.32 8.18 -1.99
C VAL A 246 -5.20 9.41 -1.72
N CYS A 247 -6.11 9.29 -0.76
CA CYS A 247 -7.04 10.35 -0.37
C CYS A 247 -6.89 10.67 1.12
N ILE A 248 -6.57 11.92 1.45
CA ILE A 248 -6.29 12.35 2.83
C ILE A 248 -7.18 13.53 3.19
N GLY A 249 -7.88 13.40 4.31
CA GLY A 249 -8.68 14.44 4.92
C GLY A 249 -10.13 14.51 4.45
N ALA A 250 -10.62 13.49 3.76
CA ALA A 250 -12.05 13.34 3.49
C ALA A 250 -12.87 13.19 4.79
N ASP A 251 -14.15 13.54 4.73
CA ASP A 251 -15.05 13.39 5.88
C ASP A 251 -15.22 11.92 6.26
N GLY A 252 -14.95 11.60 7.52
CA GLY A 252 -15.19 10.26 8.04
C GLY A 252 -16.66 9.89 8.20
N PHE A 253 -16.91 8.61 8.49
CA PHE A 253 -18.25 8.03 8.67
C PHE A 253 -18.91 8.45 10.00
N GLY A 254 -19.29 9.73 10.12
CA GLY A 254 -20.02 10.27 11.27
C GLY A 254 -21.48 10.53 10.95
N TYR A 255 -22.39 9.75 11.52
CA TYR A 255 -23.84 9.94 11.37
C TYR A 255 -24.57 9.70 12.69
N VAL A 256 -25.55 10.54 13.00
CA VAL A 256 -26.42 10.40 14.18
C VAL A 256 -27.84 10.10 13.71
N ARG A 257 -28.50 9.11 14.31
CA ARG A 257 -29.88 8.76 13.99
C ARG A 257 -30.83 9.69 14.74
N GLY A 258 -31.62 10.46 13.99
CA GLY A 258 -32.79 11.21 14.47
C GLY A 258 -34.09 10.55 14.02
N ASP A 259 -35.21 11.21 14.29
CA ASP A 259 -36.56 10.68 14.00
C ASP A 259 -36.81 10.47 12.49
N LEU A 260 -36.21 11.30 11.64
CA LEU A 260 -36.38 11.29 10.18
C LEU A 260 -35.29 10.52 9.42
N GLY A 261 -34.28 10.00 10.11
CA GLY A 261 -33.17 9.27 9.48
C GLY A 261 -31.80 9.65 10.05
N TYR A 262 -30.77 9.50 9.23
CA TYR A 262 -29.39 9.83 9.62
C TYR A 262 -29.04 11.27 9.28
N HIS A 263 -28.49 11.98 10.25
CA HIS A 263 -27.93 13.32 10.10
C HIS A 263 -26.41 13.23 10.09
N LYS A 264 -25.76 13.90 9.14
CA LYS A 264 -24.30 13.93 9.05
C LYS A 264 -23.72 14.64 10.27
N PHE A 265 -22.80 13.98 10.96
CA PHE A 265 -22.04 14.58 12.04
C PHE A 265 -20.90 15.40 11.44
N PRO A 266 -20.73 16.69 11.83
CA PRO A 266 -19.67 17.53 11.30
C PRO A 266 -18.27 16.94 11.51
N GLN A 267 -17.44 16.97 10.47
CA GLN A 267 -16.04 16.54 10.51
C GLN A 267 -15.14 17.78 10.31
N VAL A 268 -14.83 18.46 11.41
CA VAL A 268 -14.13 19.76 11.40
C VAL A 268 -12.68 19.67 11.86
N GLY A 269 -12.22 18.48 12.21
CA GLY A 269 -10.82 18.24 12.53
C GLY A 269 -9.93 18.16 11.28
N THR A 270 -8.67 17.78 11.51
CA THR A 270 -7.65 17.68 10.46
C THR A 270 -6.99 16.29 10.42
N VAL A 271 -6.04 16.10 9.50
CA VAL A 271 -5.12 14.97 9.42
C VAL A 271 -3.68 15.48 9.52
N VAL A 272 -2.87 14.79 10.32
CA VAL A 272 -1.43 14.99 10.42
C VAL A 272 -0.71 13.69 10.05
N ILE A 273 0.10 13.76 9.00
CA ILE A 273 1.01 12.68 8.57
C ILE A 273 2.42 13.13 8.89
N GLU A 274 3.16 12.35 9.66
CA GLU A 274 4.51 12.69 10.06
C GLU A 274 5.57 12.21 9.07
N ASP A 275 6.83 12.52 9.37
CA ASP A 275 7.96 12.24 8.50
C ASP A 275 8.12 10.76 8.15
N ASP A 276 8.72 10.48 7.01
CA ASP A 276 9.10 9.13 6.58
C ASP A 276 7.91 8.15 6.48
N VAL A 277 6.67 8.65 6.45
CA VAL A 277 5.46 7.84 6.27
C VAL A 277 5.30 7.47 4.80
N GLU A 278 4.83 6.25 4.56
CA GLU A 278 4.46 5.79 3.21
C GLU A 278 3.05 5.23 3.20
N LEU A 279 2.20 5.75 2.31
CA LEU A 279 0.82 5.30 2.12
C LEU A 279 0.65 4.69 0.73
N GLY A 280 0.33 3.40 0.70
CA GLY A 280 0.11 2.61 -0.51
C GLY A 280 -1.11 3.08 -1.32
N ALA A 281 -1.20 2.63 -2.57
CA ALA A 281 -2.17 3.11 -3.53
C ALA A 281 -3.61 2.94 -3.04
N TYR A 282 -4.45 3.94 -3.31
CA TYR A 282 -5.85 4.00 -2.89
C TYR A 282 -6.08 3.86 -1.37
N THR A 283 -5.08 4.17 -0.55
CA THR A 283 -5.28 4.33 0.89
C THR A 283 -6.09 5.59 1.19
N CYS A 284 -7.05 5.47 2.10
CA CYS A 284 -7.89 6.59 2.54
C CYS A 284 -7.65 6.89 4.02
N VAL A 285 -7.41 8.16 4.35
CA VAL A 285 -7.26 8.64 5.73
C VAL A 285 -8.26 9.75 5.98
N ASP A 286 -9.27 9.46 6.79
CA ASP A 286 -10.33 10.41 7.09
C ASP A 286 -9.85 11.47 8.09
N ARG A 287 -10.31 12.71 7.91
CA ARG A 287 -10.13 13.74 8.94
C ARG A 287 -10.89 13.40 10.20
N ALA A 288 -10.39 13.91 11.31
CA ALA A 288 -11.07 13.78 12.58
C ALA A 288 -12.39 14.55 12.65
N ALA A 289 -13.32 14.07 13.48
CA ALA A 289 -14.52 14.82 13.81
C ALA A 289 -14.18 16.13 14.52
N LEU A 290 -13.33 15.99 15.54
CA LEU A 290 -12.70 17.06 16.31
C LEU A 290 -11.23 16.73 16.53
N GLY A 291 -10.35 17.72 16.54
CA GLY A 291 -8.91 17.52 16.72
C GLY A 291 -8.25 16.97 15.46
N GLN A 292 -7.52 15.85 15.56
CA GLN A 292 -6.73 15.30 14.46
C GLN A 292 -6.78 13.78 14.38
N THR A 293 -6.78 13.26 13.14
CA THR A 293 -6.29 11.91 12.81
C THR A 293 -4.78 12.01 12.62
N ARG A 294 -3.97 11.12 13.21
CA ARG A 294 -2.51 11.20 13.14
C ARG A 294 -1.88 9.86 12.76
N ILE A 295 -0.90 9.91 11.85
CA ILE A 295 -0.04 8.77 11.49
C ILE A 295 1.41 9.14 11.81
N GLY A 296 2.00 8.41 12.76
CA GLY A 296 3.31 8.70 13.30
C GLY A 296 4.48 8.35 12.39
N ARG A 297 5.65 8.96 12.67
CA ARG A 297 6.85 8.87 11.84
C ARG A 297 7.26 7.44 11.47
N GLY A 298 7.69 7.26 10.22
CA GLY A 298 8.24 5.99 9.71
C GLY A 298 7.22 4.87 9.52
N THR A 299 5.92 5.15 9.71
CA THR A 299 4.85 4.18 9.55
C THR A 299 4.54 3.90 8.07
N LYS A 300 4.26 2.64 7.74
CA LYS A 300 4.04 2.15 6.38
C LYS A 300 2.67 1.49 6.26
N LEU A 301 1.80 2.05 5.44
CA LEU A 301 0.49 1.50 5.11
C LEU A 301 0.55 0.98 3.67
N ASP A 302 0.20 -0.27 3.48
CA ASP A 302 0.09 -0.89 2.16
C ASP A 302 -1.19 -0.44 1.45
N ASN A 303 -1.43 -0.97 0.25
CA ASN A 303 -2.50 -0.57 -0.64
C ASN A 303 -3.90 -0.80 -0.06
N MET A 304 -4.82 0.11 -0.39
CA MET A 304 -6.23 0.04 -0.03
C MET A 304 -6.48 -0.08 1.49
N VAL A 305 -5.61 0.49 2.32
CA VAL A 305 -5.88 0.61 3.76
C VAL A 305 -6.90 1.74 3.99
N HIS A 306 -7.82 1.54 4.91
CA HIS A 306 -8.75 2.59 5.35
C HIS A 306 -8.45 2.97 6.80
N VAL A 307 -8.23 4.26 7.05
CA VAL A 307 -8.06 4.85 8.37
C VAL A 307 -9.22 5.79 8.65
N GLY A 308 -10.09 5.39 9.57
CA GLY A 308 -11.24 6.20 9.98
C GLY A 308 -10.85 7.45 10.79
N HIS A 309 -11.84 8.30 11.01
CA HIS A 309 -11.67 9.56 11.75
C HIS A 309 -11.10 9.36 13.16
N ASN A 310 -10.33 10.34 13.65
CA ASN A 310 -9.78 10.38 15.02
C ASN A 310 -8.79 9.26 15.36
N CYS A 311 -8.31 8.48 14.38
CA CYS A 311 -7.32 7.46 14.64
C CYS A 311 -5.96 8.05 15.03
N ARG A 312 -5.23 7.33 15.86
CA ARG A 312 -3.85 7.64 16.26
C ARG A 312 -2.99 6.41 16.00
N ILE A 313 -2.21 6.45 14.93
CA ILE A 313 -1.25 5.39 14.59
C ILE A 313 0.13 5.90 15.01
N GLY A 314 0.85 5.11 15.79
CA GLY A 314 2.17 5.42 16.34
C GLY A 314 3.28 5.39 15.31
N GLU A 315 4.52 5.36 15.78
CA GLU A 315 5.72 5.33 14.96
C GLU A 315 6.09 3.90 14.54
N ARG A 316 6.71 3.76 13.36
CA ARG A 316 7.27 2.49 12.84
C ARG A 316 6.25 1.34 12.81
N VAL A 317 4.98 1.67 12.61
CA VAL A 317 3.90 0.68 12.42
C VAL A 317 3.91 0.22 10.98
N VAL A 318 3.68 -1.08 10.74
CA VAL A 318 3.46 -1.61 9.39
C VAL A 318 2.08 -2.23 9.28
N ILE A 319 1.32 -1.83 8.25
CA ILE A 319 -0.07 -2.27 8.04
C ILE A 319 -0.21 -2.80 6.61
N ALA A 320 -0.49 -4.08 6.49
CA ALA A 320 -0.65 -4.74 5.19
C ALA A 320 -2.03 -4.47 4.56
N ALA A 321 -2.12 -4.74 3.25
CA ALA A 321 -3.19 -4.28 2.38
C ALA A 321 -4.61 -4.61 2.88
N GLN A 322 -5.55 -3.74 2.49
CA GLN A 322 -7.00 -3.92 2.72
C GLN A 322 -7.40 -4.00 4.20
N THR A 323 -6.54 -3.56 5.12
CA THR A 323 -6.89 -3.40 6.52
C THR A 323 -7.86 -2.24 6.69
N GLY A 324 -8.94 -2.47 7.43
CA GLY A 324 -9.97 -1.48 7.72
C GLY A 324 -9.94 -1.06 9.19
N ILE A 325 -9.68 0.23 9.43
CA ILE A 325 -9.57 0.80 10.77
C ILE A 325 -10.76 1.72 11.03
N SER A 326 -11.66 1.34 11.95
CA SER A 326 -12.78 2.21 12.36
C SER A 326 -12.32 3.45 13.12
N GLY A 327 -13.23 4.39 13.35
CA GLY A 327 -12.92 5.64 14.04
C GLY A 327 -12.42 5.47 15.49
N SER A 328 -11.62 6.45 15.93
CA SER A 328 -11.10 6.55 17.30
C SER A 328 -10.19 5.39 17.74
N VAL A 329 -9.58 4.67 16.81
CA VAL A 329 -8.62 3.60 17.13
C VAL A 329 -7.24 4.17 17.44
N THR A 330 -6.59 3.63 18.47
CA THR A 330 -5.18 3.91 18.79
C THR A 330 -4.34 2.67 18.52
N ILE A 331 -3.33 2.80 17.67
CA ILE A 331 -2.29 1.79 17.45
C ILE A 331 -0.99 2.40 17.93
N GLU A 332 -0.35 1.82 18.93
CA GLU A 332 0.94 2.29 19.45
C GLU A 332 2.12 1.83 18.57
N ASP A 333 3.32 2.22 18.97
CA ASP A 333 4.53 2.07 18.17
C ASP A 333 4.92 0.61 17.88
N ASP A 334 5.66 0.40 16.80
CA ASP A 334 6.30 -0.88 16.44
C ASP A 334 5.31 -2.06 16.28
N CYS A 335 4.04 -1.78 15.99
CA CYS A 335 3.03 -2.79 15.73
C CYS A 335 3.09 -3.33 14.30
N VAL A 336 2.74 -4.61 14.13
CA VAL A 336 2.69 -5.29 12.82
C VAL A 336 1.26 -5.77 12.58
N ILE A 337 0.59 -5.20 11.59
CA ILE A 337 -0.79 -5.52 11.26
C ILE A 337 -0.84 -6.22 9.90
N GLY A 338 -1.31 -7.47 9.90
CA GLY A 338 -1.46 -8.31 8.73
C GLY A 338 -2.57 -7.85 7.79
N GLY A 339 -2.66 -8.50 6.62
CA GLY A 339 -3.59 -8.07 5.58
C GLY A 339 -5.04 -8.33 5.96
N GLN A 340 -5.93 -7.42 5.55
CA GLN A 340 -7.38 -7.56 5.74
C GLN A 340 -7.79 -7.75 7.21
N VAL A 341 -7.08 -7.10 8.14
CA VAL A 341 -7.50 -7.02 9.54
C VAL A 341 -8.65 -6.01 9.66
N GLY A 342 -9.65 -6.32 10.47
CA GLY A 342 -10.78 -5.44 10.75
C GLY A 342 -10.74 -4.93 12.20
N PHE A 343 -10.74 -3.61 12.37
CA PHE A 343 -10.82 -2.97 13.69
C PHE A 343 -12.21 -2.39 13.90
N GLY A 344 -12.87 -2.75 15.01
CA GLY A 344 -13.96 -1.97 15.58
C GLY A 344 -13.52 -0.62 16.12
N ASP A 345 -14.46 0.22 16.53
CA ASP A 345 -14.18 1.55 17.06
C ASP A 345 -13.57 1.51 18.47
N HIS A 346 -12.84 2.57 18.83
CA HIS A 346 -12.27 2.76 20.18
C HIS A 346 -11.35 1.64 20.67
N ILE A 347 -10.66 0.96 19.74
CA ILE A 347 -9.66 -0.05 20.06
C ILE A 347 -8.34 0.60 20.46
N ARG A 348 -7.58 -0.07 21.34
CA ARG A 348 -6.18 0.25 21.60
C ARG A 348 -5.28 -0.96 21.35
N VAL A 349 -4.32 -0.84 20.44
CA VAL A 349 -3.26 -1.84 20.24
C VAL A 349 -2.00 -1.36 20.93
N LEU A 350 -1.48 -2.16 21.86
CA LEU A 350 -0.28 -1.83 22.61
C LEU A 350 1.00 -2.11 21.81
N SER A 351 2.06 -1.36 22.09
CA SER A 351 3.31 -1.40 21.32
C SER A 351 3.87 -2.81 21.11
N GLY A 352 4.38 -3.07 19.91
CA GLY A 352 4.99 -4.36 19.55
C GLY A 352 4.01 -5.52 19.36
N ALA A 353 2.69 -5.28 19.38
CA ALA A 353 1.72 -6.32 19.07
C ALA A 353 1.76 -6.69 17.58
N VAL A 354 1.63 -7.99 17.30
CA VAL A 354 1.54 -8.54 15.94
C VAL A 354 0.14 -9.12 15.77
N ILE A 355 -0.58 -8.64 14.75
CA ILE A 355 -1.94 -9.08 14.44
C ILE A 355 -1.92 -9.74 13.07
N GLY A 356 -2.13 -11.05 13.04
CA GLY A 356 -2.17 -11.83 11.81
C GLY A 356 -3.34 -11.46 10.89
N SER A 357 -3.16 -11.76 9.61
CA SER A 357 -4.15 -11.47 8.57
C SER A 357 -5.54 -12.01 8.89
N LYS A 358 -6.58 -11.32 8.41
CA LYS A 358 -8.00 -11.70 8.59
C LYS A 358 -8.47 -11.72 10.06
N ALA A 359 -7.75 -11.11 11.00
CA ALA A 359 -8.24 -10.95 12.37
C ALA A 359 -9.35 -9.90 12.45
N GLY A 360 -10.35 -10.14 13.29
CA GLY A 360 -11.39 -9.16 13.63
C GLY A 360 -11.28 -8.78 15.10
N ILE A 361 -11.09 -7.49 15.37
CA ILE A 361 -10.95 -6.97 16.72
C ILE A 361 -12.25 -6.22 17.08
N LEU A 362 -12.89 -6.62 18.17
CA LEU A 362 -14.16 -6.05 18.59
C LEU A 362 -13.99 -4.62 19.15
N PRO A 363 -15.03 -3.78 19.08
CA PRO A 363 -15.05 -2.45 19.68
C PRO A 363 -14.58 -2.39 21.14
N GLY A 364 -13.86 -1.32 21.49
CA GLY A 364 -13.45 -1.03 22.87
C GLY A 364 -12.45 -2.02 23.48
N LYS A 365 -11.80 -2.85 22.67
CA LYS A 365 -10.82 -3.84 23.15
C LYS A 365 -9.41 -3.28 23.20
N ILE A 366 -8.61 -3.88 24.09
CA ILE A 366 -7.17 -3.65 24.19
C ILE A 366 -6.45 -4.90 23.71
N VAL A 367 -5.64 -4.76 22.65
CA VAL A 367 -4.77 -5.82 22.15
C VAL A 367 -3.41 -5.67 22.82
N ARG A 368 -3.01 -6.67 23.59
CA ARG A 368 -1.74 -6.67 24.34
C ARG A 368 -0.55 -7.05 23.45
N PRO A 369 0.69 -6.73 23.83
CA PRO A 369 1.88 -7.18 23.10
C PRO A 369 1.90 -8.70 22.98
N GLY A 370 2.37 -9.22 21.84
CA GLY A 370 2.34 -10.63 21.50
C GLY A 370 1.79 -10.89 20.10
N VAL A 371 1.71 -12.16 19.72
CA VAL A 371 1.23 -12.58 18.40
C VAL A 371 -0.22 -13.05 18.51
N TRP A 372 -1.11 -12.35 17.80
CA TRP A 372 -2.51 -12.67 17.62
C TRP A 372 -2.72 -13.14 16.18
N TRP A 373 -3.64 -14.08 15.96
CA TRP A 373 -3.86 -14.60 14.61
C TRP A 373 -5.34 -14.57 14.22
N GLY A 374 -5.59 -14.28 12.95
CA GLY A 374 -6.91 -14.37 12.36
C GLY A 374 -7.22 -15.79 11.88
N ILE A 375 -7.87 -15.89 10.72
CA ILE A 375 -8.37 -17.17 10.19
C ILE A 375 -7.28 -17.78 9.29
N PRO A 376 -6.63 -18.89 9.69
CA PRO A 376 -5.67 -19.59 8.84
C PRO A 376 -6.38 -20.43 7.76
N ILE A 377 -5.64 -20.81 6.72
CA ILE A 377 -6.10 -21.79 5.73
C ILE A 377 -6.29 -23.17 6.39
N GLN A 378 -7.40 -23.83 6.06
CA GLN A 378 -7.76 -25.14 6.59
C GLN A 378 -8.42 -26.02 5.52
N PRO A 379 -8.29 -27.36 5.58
CA PRO A 379 -9.09 -28.26 4.75
C PRO A 379 -10.59 -28.09 5.01
N LEU A 380 -11.39 -28.02 3.95
CA LEU A 380 -12.83 -27.68 4.03
C LEU A 380 -13.63 -28.65 4.92
N ASP A 381 -13.37 -29.95 4.81
CA ASP A 381 -14.11 -30.96 5.56
C ASP A 381 -13.80 -30.92 7.06
N GLU A 382 -12.56 -30.60 7.41
CA GLU A 382 -12.15 -30.39 8.79
C GLU A 382 -12.82 -29.13 9.35
N TYR A 383 -12.78 -28.01 8.62
CA TYR A 383 -13.43 -26.76 9.01
C TYR A 383 -14.92 -26.93 9.27
N LYS A 384 -15.65 -27.59 8.35
CA LYS A 384 -17.10 -27.86 8.51
C LYS A 384 -17.38 -28.69 9.76
N ARG A 385 -16.58 -29.73 10.00
CA ARG A 385 -16.74 -30.61 11.17
C ARG A 385 -16.52 -29.83 12.47
N LEU A 386 -15.43 -29.08 12.56
CA LEU A 386 -15.11 -28.26 13.74
C LEU A 386 -16.18 -27.20 14.00
N ASN A 387 -16.64 -26.50 12.95
CA ASN A 387 -17.68 -25.49 13.10
C ASN A 387 -19.04 -26.06 13.54
N ALA A 388 -19.41 -27.25 13.06
CA ALA A 388 -20.63 -27.90 13.54
C ALA A 388 -20.56 -28.13 15.05
N HIS A 389 -19.39 -28.55 15.58
CA HIS A 389 -19.18 -28.76 17.01
C HIS A 389 -19.28 -27.48 17.84
N LEU A 390 -18.95 -26.30 17.29
CA LEU A 390 -19.09 -25.03 18.02
C LEU A 390 -20.54 -24.76 18.46
N GLY A 391 -21.52 -25.14 17.64
CA GLY A 391 -22.94 -25.00 17.98
C GLY A 391 -23.38 -25.89 19.15
N PHE A 392 -22.75 -27.05 19.33
CA PHE A 392 -23.07 -28.01 20.39
C PHE A 392 -22.34 -27.75 21.71
N LEU A 393 -21.41 -26.79 21.77
CA LEU A 393 -20.65 -26.48 22.99
C LEU A 393 -21.51 -26.23 24.24
N PRO A 394 -22.67 -25.53 24.17
CA PRO A 394 -23.53 -25.36 25.35
C PRO A 394 -24.08 -26.68 25.90
N GLU A 395 -24.51 -27.59 25.02
CA GLU A 395 -25.06 -28.90 25.38
C GLU A 395 -23.96 -29.80 25.94
N MET A 396 -22.80 -29.87 25.29
CA MET A 396 -21.63 -30.58 25.77
C MET A 396 -21.19 -30.08 27.17
N ARG A 397 -21.23 -28.76 27.40
CA ARG A 397 -20.91 -28.18 28.72
C ARG A 397 -21.90 -28.61 29.80
N LYS A 398 -23.19 -28.70 29.47
CA LYS A 398 -24.24 -29.19 30.38
C LYS A 398 -24.01 -30.66 30.71
N GLU A 399 -23.80 -31.49 29.71
CA GLU A 399 -23.56 -32.93 29.87
C GLU A 399 -22.30 -33.20 30.72
N ILE A 400 -21.19 -32.50 30.47
CA ILE A 400 -19.97 -32.60 31.30
C ILE A 400 -20.25 -32.21 32.75
N LYS A 401 -21.11 -31.21 33.01
CA LYS A 401 -21.49 -30.79 34.36
C LYS A 401 -22.34 -31.86 35.06
N ASP A 402 -23.29 -32.45 34.36
CA ASP A 402 -24.18 -33.49 34.89
C ASP A 402 -23.39 -34.77 35.21
N LEU A 403 -22.50 -35.19 34.31
CA LEU A 403 -21.58 -36.31 34.54
C LEU A 403 -20.66 -36.08 35.75
N ARG A 404 -20.11 -34.86 35.91
CA ARG A 404 -19.29 -34.51 37.08
C ARG A 404 -20.06 -34.61 38.38
N LYS A 405 -21.35 -34.25 38.38
CA LYS A 405 -22.22 -34.34 39.56
C LYS A 405 -22.45 -35.81 39.94
N GLU A 406 -22.82 -36.64 38.96
CA GLU A 406 -23.07 -38.07 39.18
C GLU A 406 -21.83 -38.81 39.68
N ILE A 407 -20.65 -38.54 39.09
CA ILE A 407 -19.38 -39.11 39.57
C ILE A 407 -19.09 -38.67 41.02
N GLY A 408 -19.40 -37.43 41.39
CA GLY A 408 -19.24 -36.93 42.75
C GLY A 408 -20.15 -37.65 43.75
N GLU A 409 -21.39 -37.94 43.37
CA GLU A 409 -22.34 -38.70 44.18
C GLU A 409 -21.90 -40.16 44.34
N LEU A 410 -21.42 -40.80 43.27
CA LEU A 410 -20.90 -42.16 43.31
C LEU A 410 -19.66 -42.29 44.21
N LYS A 411 -18.74 -41.31 44.16
CA LYS A 411 -17.55 -41.30 45.03
C LYS A 411 -17.88 -41.11 46.51
N LYS A 412 -18.99 -40.45 46.86
CA LYS A 412 -19.44 -40.30 48.25
C LYS A 412 -20.13 -41.55 48.81
N LYS A 413 -20.62 -42.42 47.92
CA LYS A 413 -21.25 -43.71 48.28
C LYS A 413 -20.24 -44.84 48.46
N ARG A 414 -18.97 -44.57 48.17
CA ARG A 414 -17.83 -45.47 48.32
C ARG A 414 -17.03 -45.05 49.54
#